data_AF-Q663H3-F1
#
_entry.id   AF-Q663H3-F1
#
_cell.length_a   1.000
_cell.length_b   1.000
_cell.length_c   1.000
_cell.angle_alpha   90.00
_cell.angle_beta   90.00
_cell.angle_gamma   90.00
#
_symmetry.space_group_name_H-M   'P 1'
#
loop_
_entity.id
_entity.type
_entity.pdbx_description
1 polymer ?
#
loop_
_entity_poly.entity_id
_entity_poly.type
_entity_poly.pdbx_seq_one_letter_code
_entity_poly.pdbx_strand_id
1 'polypeptide(L)' 'MIRQAIKKRKVFPTDDSVREVIYLAIRDASKKWSMPIQNWRLAMSRFIIEFGDRLNDHL' A
#
# COMPACT_ATOMS: atom_id res chain seq x y z
N MET A 1 11.35 -4.38 1.80
CA MET A 1 11.94 -3.14 2.36
C MET A 1 11.76 -3.03 3.88
N ILE A 2 10.58 -3.30 4.43
CA ILE A 2 10.31 -3.20 5.87
C ILE A 2 11.24 -4.10 6.71
N ARG A 3 11.41 -5.38 6.34
CA ARG A 3 12.37 -6.30 7.00
C ARG A 3 13.80 -5.75 6.99
N GLN A 4 14.22 -5.07 5.93
CA GLN A 4 15.55 -4.47 5.82
C GLN A 4 15.70 -3.24 6.74
N ALA A 5 14.65 -2.41 6.85
CA ALA A 5 14.62 -1.27 7.76
C ALA A 5 14.71 -1.71 9.22
N ILE A 6 14.02 -2.79 9.59
CA ILE A 6 14.03 -3.34 10.96
C ILE A 6 15.33 -4.09 11.27
N LYS A 7 15.95 -4.78 10.30
CA LYS A 7 17.19 -5.56 10.52
C LYS A 7 18.36 -4.71 11.07
N LYS A 8 18.40 -3.40 10.76
CA LYS A 8 19.41 -2.45 11.29
C LYS A 8 19.20 -2.10 12.77
N ARG A 9 17.98 -2.24 13.31
CA ARG A 9 17.65 -1.95 14.71
C ARG A 9 16.90 -3.14 15.31
N LYS A 10 17.63 -4.01 16.02
CA LYS A 10 17.05 -5.22 16.64
C LYS A 10 16.27 -4.95 17.93
N VAL A 11 16.53 -3.83 18.59
CA VAL A 11 15.87 -3.44 19.84
C VAL A 11 15.31 -2.04 19.66
N PHE A 12 14.05 -1.88 20.04
CA PHE A 12 13.35 -0.60 20.04
C PHE A 12 13.00 -0.22 21.47
N PRO A 13 13.14 1.07 21.84
CA PRO A 13 12.86 1.53 23.20
C PRO A 13 11.36 1.56 23.53
N THR A 14 10.50 1.78 22.53
CA THR A 14 9.03 1.82 22.69
C THR A 14 8.31 1.28 21.45
N ASP A 15 7.08 0.81 21.60
CA ASP A 15 6.26 0.33 20.47
C ASP A 15 6.00 1.43 19.42
N ASP A 16 5.83 2.67 19.86
CA ASP A 16 5.61 3.80 18.94
C ASP A 16 6.83 4.05 18.03
N SER A 17 8.05 3.86 18.56
CA SER A 17 9.25 3.96 17.74
C SER A 17 9.33 2.89 16.65
N VAL A 18 8.75 1.70 16.87
CA VAL A 18 8.63 0.65 15.85
C VAL A 18 7.64 1.08 14.76
N ARG A 19 6.48 1.62 15.17
CA ARG A 19 5.43 2.09 14.25
C ARG A 19 5.95 3.17 13.33
N GLU A 20 6.72 4.11 13.86
CA GLU A 20 7.30 5.20 13.06
C GLU A 20 8.28 4.67 12.01
N VAL A 21 9.14 3.72 12.37
CA VAL A 21 10.07 3.09 11.40
C VAL A 21 9.31 2.35 10.30
N ILE A 22 8.23 1.65 10.64
CA ILE A 22 7.37 0.97 9.66
C ILE A 22 6.71 2.01 8.73
N TYR A 23 6.14 3.07 9.30
CA TYR A 23 5.52 4.16 8.55
C TYR A 23 6.49 4.78 7.54
N LEU A 24 7.70 5.13 7.99
CA LEU A 24 8.74 5.70 7.12
C LEU A 24 9.14 4.73 6.00
N ALA A 25 9.29 3.44 6.31
CA ALA A 25 9.62 2.42 5.32
C ALA A 25 8.52 2.24 4.26
N ILE A 26 7.24 2.30 4.66
CA ILE A 26 6.10 2.25 3.73
C ILE A 26 6.05 3.52 2.90
N ARG A 27 6.22 4.70 3.50
CA ARG A 27 6.21 5.99 2.80
C ARG A 27 7.29 6.04 1.72
N ASP A 28 8.50 5.57 2.01
CA ASP A 28 9.59 5.54 1.03
C ASP A 28 9.40 4.47 -0.04
N ALA A 29 8.77 3.33 0.29
CA ALA A 29 8.37 2.34 -0.71
C ALA A 29 7.29 2.88 -1.64
N SER A 30 6.29 3.58 -1.10
CA SER A 30 5.18 4.17 -1.85
C SER A 30 5.63 5.18 -2.89
N LYS A 31 6.71 5.95 -2.63
CA LYS A 31 7.29 6.88 -3.62
C LYS A 31 7.76 6.18 -4.90
N LYS A 32 8.08 4.89 -4.82
CA LYS A 32 8.54 4.09 -5.96
C LYS A 32 7.40 3.42 -6.72
N TRP A 33 6.18 3.45 -6.20
CA TRP A 33 4.99 2.91 -6.85
C TRP A 33 4.37 3.93 -7.82
N SER A 34 5.17 4.41 -8.76
CA SER A 34 4.73 5.37 -9.79
C SER A 34 4.20 4.70 -11.06
N MET A 35 4.41 3.39 -11.20
CA MET A 35 3.98 2.65 -12.38
C MET A 35 2.45 2.55 -12.42
N PRO A 36 1.79 2.96 -13.51
CA PRO A 36 0.36 2.78 -13.67
C PRO A 36 0.01 1.29 -13.74
N ILE A 37 -1.15 0.92 -13.20
CA ILE A 37 -1.63 -0.46 -13.25
C ILE A 37 -1.92 -0.84 -14.70
N GLN A 38 -1.25 -1.88 -15.19
CA GLN A 38 -1.45 -2.37 -16.55
C GLN A 38 -2.87 -2.87 -16.74
N ASN A 39 -3.48 -2.52 -17.89
CA ASN A 39 -4.84 -2.94 -18.26
C ASN A 39 -5.94 -2.55 -17.25
N TRP A 40 -5.72 -1.50 -16.46
CA TRP A 40 -6.68 -1.06 -15.43
C TRP A 40 -8.10 -0.83 -15.97
N ARG A 41 -8.23 -0.29 -17.19
CA ARG A 41 -9.54 -0.06 -17.82
C ARG A 41 -10.33 -1.36 -18.02
N LEU A 42 -9.67 -2.43 -18.48
CA LEU A 42 -10.31 -3.73 -18.68
C LEU A 42 -10.68 -4.38 -17.34
N ALA A 43 -9.80 -4.27 -16.35
CA ALA A 43 -10.09 -4.74 -14.99
C ALA A 43 -11.29 -4.00 -14.39
N MET A 44 -11.38 -2.68 -14.59
CA MET A 44 -12.50 -1.86 -14.14
C MET A 44 -13.83 -2.30 -14.77
N SER A 45 -13.85 -2.59 -16.07
CA SER A 45 -15.06 -3.12 -16.72
C SER A 45 -15.55 -4.43 -16.09
N ARG A 46 -14.63 -5.31 -15.64
CA ARG A 46 -15.00 -6.54 -14.92
C ARG A 46 -15.54 -6.24 -13.51
N PHE A 47 -14.90 -5.32 -12.79
CA PHE A 47 -15.37 -4.92 -11.46
C PHE A 47 -16.76 -4.29 -11.49
N ILE A 48 -17.06 -3.48 -12.51
CA ILE A 48 -18.40 -2.90 -12.68
C ILE A 48 -19.45 -4.00 -12.93
N ILE A 49 -19.14 -5.05 -13.68
CA ILE A 49 -20.08 -6.15 -13.92
C ILE A 49 -20.30 -6.97 -12.64
N GLU A 50 -19.24 -7.28 -11.91
CA GLU A 50 -19.29 -8.21 -10.76
C GLU A 50 -19.72 -7.52 -9.45
N PHE A 51 -19.42 -6.22 -9.31
CA PHE A 51 -19.65 -5.44 -8.09
C PHE A 51 -20.38 -4.12 -8.36
N GLY A 52 -21.08 -3.99 -9.49
CA GLY A 52 -21.76 -2.75 -9.90
C GLY A 52 -22.66 -2.15 -8.83
N ASP A 53 -23.39 -2.99 -8.10
CA ASP A 53 -24.27 -2.57 -7.00
C ASP A 53 -23.53 -1.87 -5.85
N ARG A 54 -22.23 -2.15 -5.65
CA ARG A 54 -21.39 -1.50 -4.62
C ARG A 54 -20.63 -0.28 -5.16
N LEU A 55 -20.49 -0.18 -6.48
CA LEU A 55 -19.75 0.89 -7.15
C LEU A 55 -20.65 2.08 -7.52
N ASN A 56 -21.97 1.88 -7.59
CA ASN A 56 -22.94 2.94 -7.89
C ASN A 56 -22.94 4.11 -6.89
N ASP A 57 -22.54 3.88 -5.63
CA ASP A 57 -22.46 4.94 -4.61
C ASP A 57 -21.17 5.78 -4.69
N HIS A 58 -20.22 5.41 -5.56
CA HIS A 58 -18.86 5.97 -5.60
C HIS A 58 -18.37 6.37 -7.00
N LEU A 59 -19.24 6.28 -8.01
CA LEU A 59 -19.05 6.82 -9.36
C LEU A 59 -19.73 8.18 -9.49
#